data_AF-A0A2R4BLF8-F1
#
_entry.id   AF-A0A2R4BLF8-F1
#
_cell.length_a   1.000
_cell.length_b   1.000
_cell.length_c   1.000
_cell.angle_alpha   90.00
_cell.angle_beta   90.00
_cell.angle_gamma   90.00
#
_symmetry.space_group_name_H-M   'P 1'
#
loop_
_entity.id
_entity.type
_entity.pdbx_description
1 polymer ?
#
loop_
_entity_poly.entity_id
_entity_poly.type
_entity_poly.pdbx_seq_one_letter_code
_entity_poly.pdbx_strand_id
1 'polypeptide(L)'
;MRGLELTHWRPTAFDARIASSPGRYPRRVSQRAVQNISALGGGGAMAAIQRGALGFFDTFRYRELGLRCRMLSDVCSMDGVEGGGRADGGFVIMRGGGIPALNVIGYNRRVDWSELVDRLQRVVADNVTPELR
;
A
#
# COMPACT_ATOMS: atom_id res chain seq x y z
N MET A 1 -15.44 -0.79 -1.33
CA MET A 1 -15.45 -2.22 -1.74
C MET A 1 -16.73 -2.48 -2.54
N ARG A 2 -16.69 -3.35 -3.53
CA ARG A 2 -17.83 -3.76 -4.36
C ARG A 2 -17.78 -5.28 -4.62
N GLY A 3 -18.93 -5.90 -4.88
CA GLY A 3 -19.02 -7.29 -5.33
C GLY A 3 -18.47 -8.32 -4.33
N LEU A 4 -18.73 -8.13 -3.04
CA LEU A 4 -18.29 -9.07 -2.01
C LEU A 4 -19.11 -10.37 -2.09
N GLU A 5 -18.41 -11.47 -2.25
CA GLU A 5 -18.95 -12.83 -2.18
C GLU A 5 -18.23 -13.61 -1.08
N LEU A 6 -19.00 -14.41 -0.34
CA LEU A 6 -18.52 -15.19 0.79
C LEU A 6 -18.91 -16.65 0.61
N THR A 7 -17.99 -17.55 0.91
CA THR A 7 -18.25 -19.00 1.01
C THR A 7 -17.70 -19.49 2.34
N HIS A 8 -18.52 -20.15 3.14
CA HIS A 8 -18.15 -20.55 4.51
C HIS A 8 -17.54 -19.40 5.34
N TRP A 9 -18.14 -18.21 5.25
CA TRP A 9 -17.65 -16.98 5.91
C TRP A 9 -16.27 -16.49 5.48
N ARG A 10 -15.71 -17.01 4.38
CA ARG A 10 -14.46 -16.55 3.79
C ARG A 10 -14.75 -15.78 2.50
N PRO A 11 -14.10 -14.62 2.27
CA PRO A 11 -14.22 -13.91 0.99
C PRO A 11 -13.71 -14.79 -0.14
N THR A 12 -14.46 -14.81 -1.24
CA THR A 12 -14.09 -15.51 -2.48
C THR A 12 -14.06 -14.58 -3.68
N ALA A 13 -14.76 -13.44 -3.61
CA ALA A 13 -14.66 -12.38 -4.60
C ALA A 13 -14.90 -11.01 -3.95
N PHE A 14 -14.18 -9.99 -4.40
CA PHE A 14 -14.50 -8.58 -4.18
C PHE A 14 -13.60 -7.68 -5.03
N ASP A 15 -13.98 -6.41 -5.14
CA ASP A 15 -13.12 -5.33 -5.63
C ASP A 15 -12.99 -4.25 -4.55
N ALA A 16 -11.82 -4.20 -3.91
CA ALA A 16 -11.49 -3.24 -2.88
C ALA A 16 -10.52 -2.20 -3.44
N ARG A 17 -10.81 -0.91 -3.20
CA ARG A 17 -9.95 0.21 -3.57
C ARG A 17 -9.81 1.15 -2.38
N ILE A 18 -8.58 1.45 -2.04
CA ILE A 18 -8.18 2.51 -1.12
C ILE A 18 -7.50 3.59 -1.97
N ALA A 19 -7.90 4.83 -1.80
CA ALA A 19 -7.30 5.95 -2.53
C ALA A 19 -7.27 7.20 -1.65
N SER A 20 -6.37 8.12 -1.95
CA SER A 20 -6.39 9.46 -1.37
C SER A 20 -7.75 10.13 -1.62
N SER A 21 -8.32 10.76 -0.60
CA SER A 21 -9.60 11.45 -0.71
C SER A 21 -9.51 12.64 -1.70
N PRO A 22 -10.63 12.99 -2.34
CA PRO A 22 -10.69 14.21 -3.15
C PRO A 22 -10.58 15.45 -2.27
N GLY A 23 -10.12 16.56 -2.84
CA GLY A 23 -10.07 17.87 -2.18
C GLY A 23 -8.65 18.42 -1.96
N ARG A 24 -8.60 19.64 -1.42
CA ARG A 24 -7.37 20.39 -1.14
C ARG A 24 -7.02 20.28 0.34
N TYR A 25 -6.00 19.50 0.64
CA TYR A 25 -5.43 19.38 1.97
C TYR A 25 -3.93 19.05 1.86
N PRO A 26 -3.12 19.30 2.90
CA PRO A 26 -1.73 18.89 2.91
C PRO A 26 -1.61 17.36 2.79
N ARG A 27 -1.16 16.87 1.64
CA ARG A 27 -0.89 15.45 1.41
C ARG A 27 0.50 15.10 1.94
N ARG A 28 0.55 14.66 3.19
CA ARG A 28 1.77 14.24 3.89
C ARG A 28 1.62 12.84 4.46
N VAL A 29 2.71 12.09 4.47
CA VAL A 29 2.82 10.74 5.03
C VAL A 29 4.05 10.67 5.91
N SER A 30 3.97 10.02 7.06
CA SER A 30 5.14 9.83 7.93
C SER A 30 6.11 8.82 7.30
N GLN A 31 7.38 8.90 7.68
CA GLN A 31 8.39 7.91 7.31
C GLN A 31 7.94 6.47 7.64
N ARG A 32 7.42 6.27 8.86
CA ARG A 32 6.91 4.97 9.31
C ARG A 32 5.78 4.46 8.41
N ALA A 33 4.85 5.32 8.01
CA ALA A 33 3.78 4.95 7.10
C ALA A 33 4.31 4.56 5.71
N VAL A 34 5.35 5.24 5.18
CA VAL A 34 6.01 4.84 3.92
C VAL A 34 6.62 3.43 4.03
N GLN A 35 7.29 3.13 5.14
CA GLN A 35 7.87 1.81 5.41
C GLN A 35 6.79 0.73 5.51
N ASN A 36 5.71 1.01 6.26
CA ASN A 36 4.56 0.12 6.41
C ASN A 36 3.90 -0.22 5.07
N ILE A 37 3.61 0.79 4.24
CA ILE A 37 3.01 0.58 2.90
C ILE A 37 3.95 -0.26 2.04
N SER A 38 5.25 -0.03 2.13
CA SER A 38 6.24 -0.78 1.37
C SER A 38 6.33 -2.24 1.84
N ALA A 39 6.21 -2.50 3.15
CA ALA A 39 6.15 -3.87 3.69
C ALA A 39 4.92 -4.65 3.19
N LEU A 40 3.78 -3.99 2.95
CA LEU A 40 2.59 -4.61 2.35
C LEU A 40 2.82 -5.05 0.90
N GLY A 41 3.66 -4.34 0.15
CA GLY A 41 4.00 -4.63 -1.25
C GLY A 41 4.90 -5.87 -1.45
N GLY A 42 5.39 -6.48 -0.38
CA GLY A 42 6.35 -7.60 -0.39
C GLY A 42 7.81 -7.16 -0.48
N GLY A 43 8.75 -8.11 -0.40
CA GLY A 43 10.20 -7.83 -0.24
C GLY A 43 10.81 -6.88 -1.28
N GLY A 44 10.29 -6.85 -2.51
CA GLY A 44 10.76 -5.95 -3.57
C GLY A 44 10.34 -4.47 -3.42
N ALA A 45 9.28 -4.19 -2.68
CA ALA A 45 8.78 -2.82 -2.51
C ALA A 45 9.65 -1.99 -1.55
N MET A 46 10.29 -2.63 -0.56
CA MET A 46 11.27 -1.99 0.33
C MET A 46 12.56 -1.58 -0.39
N ALA A 47 13.00 -2.35 -1.39
CA ALA A 47 14.21 -2.07 -2.16
C ALA A 47 14.10 -0.81 -3.05
N ALA A 48 12.88 -0.36 -3.35
CA ALA A 48 12.62 0.81 -4.20
C ALA A 48 12.62 2.15 -3.44
N ILE A 49 12.78 2.14 -2.11
CA ILE A 49 12.82 3.37 -1.31
C ILE A 49 14.24 3.98 -1.38
N GLN A 50 14.35 5.27 -1.68
CA GLN A 50 15.63 5.98 -1.64
C GLN A 50 16.18 5.99 -0.21
N ARG A 51 17.22 5.17 0.04
CA ARG A 51 17.87 5.01 1.35
C ARG A 51 18.28 6.34 2.01
N GLY A 52 18.65 7.35 1.24
CA GLY A 52 19.10 8.66 1.76
C GLY A 52 17.99 9.60 2.25
N ALA A 53 16.74 9.43 1.80
CA ALA A 53 15.65 10.37 2.14
C ALA A 53 15.03 10.10 3.51
N LEU A 54 15.14 8.86 4.02
CA LEU A 54 14.55 8.42 5.29
C LEU A 54 15.29 8.96 6.53
N GLY A 55 16.54 9.43 6.40
CA GLY A 55 17.36 9.85 7.54
C GLY A 55 17.16 11.31 7.99
N PHE A 56 16.56 12.16 7.15
CA PHE A 56 16.54 13.62 7.35
C PHE A 56 15.14 14.22 7.51
N PHE A 57 14.07 13.45 7.30
CA PHE A 57 12.70 13.98 7.23
C PHE A 57 11.67 13.07 7.90
N ASP A 58 10.90 13.63 8.83
CA ASP A 58 9.81 12.91 9.52
C ASP A 58 8.60 12.64 8.61
N THR A 59 8.38 13.51 7.61
CA THR A 59 7.23 13.45 6.70
C THR A 59 7.60 13.71 5.25
N PHE A 60 6.91 13.02 4.34
CA PHE A 60 7.05 13.13 2.89
C PHE A 60 5.76 13.67 2.29
N ARG A 61 5.89 14.53 1.27
CA ARG A 61 4.73 14.97 0.49
C ARG A 61 4.42 13.98 -0.63
N TYR A 62 3.14 13.72 -0.86
CA TYR A 62 2.68 12.85 -1.94
C TYR A 62 1.60 13.55 -2.78
N ARG A 63 1.52 13.19 -4.06
CA ARG A 63 0.48 13.67 -4.97
C ARG A 63 -0.76 12.81 -4.86
N GLU A 64 -0.62 11.50 -4.88
CA GLU A 64 -1.73 10.55 -4.86
C GLU A 64 -1.32 9.23 -4.22
N LEU A 65 -2.30 8.56 -3.63
CA LEU A 65 -2.17 7.22 -3.06
C LEU A 65 -3.31 6.36 -3.60
N GLY A 66 -2.99 5.13 -3.96
CA GLY A 66 -3.93 4.17 -4.53
C GLY A 66 -3.46 2.75 -4.29
N LEU A 67 -4.36 1.92 -3.76
CA LEU A 67 -4.18 0.48 -3.65
C LEU A 67 -5.50 -0.20 -4.00
N ARG A 68 -5.46 -1.11 -4.97
CA ARG A 68 -6.60 -1.91 -5.38
C ARG A 68 -6.29 -3.38 -5.24
N CYS A 69 -7.24 -4.13 -4.71
CA CYS A 69 -7.24 -5.57 -4.64
C CYS A 69 -8.51 -6.09 -5.29
N ARG A 70 -8.39 -6.77 -6.42
CA ARG A 70 -9.48 -7.53 -7.02
C ARG A 70 -9.29 -9.00 -6.71
N MET A 71 -10.12 -9.53 -5.82
CA MET A 71 -10.06 -10.91 -5.38
C MET A 71 -10.93 -11.79 -6.27
N LEU A 72 -10.36 -12.93 -6.66
CA LEU A 72 -11.07 -14.05 -7.26
C LEU A 72 -10.50 -15.34 -6.68
N SER A 73 -11.35 -16.15 -6.06
CA SER A 73 -10.98 -17.31 -5.27
C SER A 73 -10.08 -16.91 -4.10
N ASP A 74 -8.81 -17.30 -4.08
CA ASP A 74 -7.83 -17.03 -3.03
C ASP A 74 -6.77 -15.99 -3.45
N VAL A 75 -6.76 -15.59 -4.72
CA VAL A 75 -5.76 -14.66 -5.25
C VAL A 75 -6.33 -13.25 -5.35
N CYS A 76 -5.59 -12.31 -4.79
CA CYS A 76 -5.80 -10.89 -5.00
C CYS A 76 -4.92 -10.37 -6.15
N SER A 77 -5.56 -9.84 -7.19
CA SER A 77 -4.90 -9.06 -8.24
C SER A 77 -4.71 -7.62 -7.75
N MET A 78 -3.45 -7.23 -7.56
CA MET A 78 -3.04 -5.95 -7.00
C MET A 78 -2.82 -4.88 -8.08
N ASP A 79 -3.25 -3.67 -7.78
CA ASP A 79 -2.94 -2.47 -8.58
C ASP A 79 -2.80 -1.24 -7.68
N GLY A 80 -2.28 -0.16 -8.26
CA GLY A 80 -1.93 1.06 -7.55
C GLY A 80 -2.83 2.24 -7.85
N VAL A 81 -2.21 3.41 -7.93
CA VAL A 81 -2.80 4.62 -8.52
C VAL A 81 -3.14 4.36 -9.98
N GLU A 82 -4.21 5.00 -10.44
CA GLU A 82 -4.69 4.84 -11.81
C GLU A 82 -3.65 5.36 -12.81
N GLY A 83 -3.38 4.60 -13.88
CA GLY A 83 -2.28 4.90 -14.81
C GLY A 83 -0.88 4.79 -14.17
N GLY A 84 -0.77 4.18 -12.99
CA GLY A 84 0.48 3.96 -12.27
C GLY A 84 1.22 2.68 -12.65
N GLY A 85 0.80 1.99 -13.72
CA GLY A 85 1.50 0.82 -14.25
C GLY A 85 2.88 1.18 -14.78
N ARG A 86 3.84 0.27 -14.62
CA ARG A 86 5.23 0.45 -15.02
C ARG A 86 5.65 -0.61 -16.03
N ALA A 87 6.61 -0.27 -16.89
CA ALA A 87 7.14 -1.19 -17.90
C ALA A 87 7.88 -2.39 -17.28
N ASP A 88 8.38 -2.24 -16.05
CA ASP A 88 9.01 -3.32 -15.26
C ASP A 88 8.00 -4.26 -14.58
N GLY A 89 6.70 -4.16 -14.92
CA GLY A 89 5.62 -4.95 -14.33
C GLY A 89 5.10 -4.42 -12.98
N GLY A 90 5.77 -3.43 -12.38
CA GLY A 90 5.35 -2.81 -11.14
C GLY A 90 4.13 -1.90 -11.27
N PHE A 91 3.63 -1.45 -10.13
CA PHE A 91 2.58 -0.44 -10.00
C PHE A 91 2.90 0.55 -8.89
N VAL A 92 2.56 1.82 -9.12
CA VAL A 92 2.78 2.89 -8.13
C VAL A 92 1.66 2.85 -7.09
N ILE A 93 1.98 2.53 -5.84
CA ILE A 93 1.03 2.58 -4.70
C ILE A 93 0.88 4.02 -4.20
N MET A 94 1.99 4.76 -4.17
CA MET A 94 2.01 6.16 -3.77
C MET A 94 2.92 6.94 -4.70
N ARG A 95 2.40 8.00 -5.31
CA ARG A 95 3.18 8.91 -6.15
C ARG A 95 3.63 10.12 -5.33
N GLY A 96 4.94 10.34 -5.26
CA GLY A 96 5.54 11.49 -4.62
C GLY A 96 5.13 12.82 -5.28
N GLY A 97 5.15 13.91 -4.52
CA GLY A 97 5.00 15.26 -5.07
C GLY A 97 5.63 16.32 -4.18
N GLY A 98 6.38 17.26 -4.77
CA GLY A 98 7.10 18.29 -4.00
C GLY A 98 8.45 17.78 -3.46
N ILE A 99 9.00 18.47 -2.45
CA ILE A 99 10.29 18.12 -1.82
C ILE A 99 10.10 18.17 -0.28
N PRO A 100 10.50 17.13 0.47
CA PRO A 100 10.92 15.80 0.00
C PRO A 100 9.72 14.96 -0.46
N ALA A 101 9.89 14.17 -1.51
CA ALA A 101 8.87 13.28 -2.04
C ALA A 101 9.46 11.90 -2.36
N LEU A 102 8.67 10.85 -2.12
CA LEU A 102 9.05 9.47 -2.39
C LEU A 102 7.92 8.76 -3.12
N ASN A 103 8.29 7.83 -4.01
CA ASN A 103 7.36 6.90 -4.63
C ASN A 103 7.40 5.58 -3.86
N VAL A 104 6.24 4.95 -3.70
CA VAL A 104 6.14 3.56 -3.24
C VAL A 104 5.65 2.71 -4.40
N ILE A 105 6.40 1.67 -4.73
CA ILE A 105 6.16 0.80 -5.90
C ILE A 105 5.93 -0.62 -5.40
N GLY A 106 4.83 -1.24 -5.81
CA GLY A 106 4.57 -2.66 -5.64
C GLY A 106 4.99 -3.43 -6.90
N TYR A 107 5.55 -4.63 -6.71
CA TYR A 107 5.90 -5.54 -7.82
C TYR A 107 5.06 -6.81 -7.84
N ASN A 108 4.43 -7.17 -6.71
CA ASN A 108 3.58 -8.35 -6.63
C ASN A 108 2.16 -8.04 -7.12
N ARG A 109 1.90 -8.33 -8.39
CA ARG A 109 0.58 -8.16 -9.05
C ARG A 109 -0.44 -9.21 -8.63
N ARG A 110 0.01 -10.37 -8.16
CA ARG A 110 -0.82 -11.47 -7.66
C ARG A 110 -0.31 -11.84 -6.29
N VAL A 111 -1.19 -11.82 -5.30
CA VAL A 111 -0.85 -12.12 -3.90
C VAL A 111 -1.94 -13.01 -3.34
N ASP A 112 -1.56 -14.06 -2.63
CA ASP A 112 -2.52 -14.88 -1.89
C ASP A 112 -3.21 -14.02 -0.82
N TRP A 113 -4.52 -14.11 -0.74
CA TRP A 113 -5.32 -13.28 0.16
C TRP A 113 -4.90 -13.46 1.63
N SER A 114 -4.64 -14.70 2.06
CA SER A 114 -4.13 -14.99 3.40
C SER A 114 -2.79 -14.30 3.65
N GLU A 115 -1.86 -14.36 2.70
CA GLU A 115 -0.57 -13.70 2.83
C GLU A 115 -0.71 -12.18 2.93
N LEU A 116 -1.60 -11.58 2.15
CA LEU A 116 -1.87 -10.15 2.21
C LEU A 116 -2.43 -9.74 3.58
N VAL A 117 -3.36 -10.53 4.13
CA VAL A 117 -3.93 -10.32 5.46
C VAL A 117 -2.86 -10.47 6.53
N ASP A 118 -2.01 -11.50 6.46
CA ASP A 118 -0.94 -11.71 7.42
C ASP A 118 0.08 -10.56 7.42
N ARG A 119 0.44 -10.06 6.23
CA ARG A 119 1.31 -8.88 6.07
C ARG A 119 0.66 -7.64 6.68
N LEU A 120 -0.64 -7.45 6.46
CA LEU A 120 -1.38 -6.33 7.03
C LEU A 120 -1.44 -6.41 8.56
N GLN A 121 -1.72 -7.59 9.11
CA GLN A 121 -1.77 -7.82 10.56
C GLN A 121 -0.42 -7.52 11.22
N ARG A 122 0.69 -7.95 10.62
CA ARG A 122 2.04 -7.62 11.12
C ARG A 122 2.27 -6.11 11.16
N VAL A 123 2.00 -5.42 10.06
CA VAL A 123 2.14 -3.96 9.98
C VAL A 123 1.27 -3.26 11.02
N VAL A 124 0.02 -3.69 11.21
CA VAL A 124 -0.88 -3.09 12.21
C VAL A 124 -0.39 -3.34 13.63
N ALA A 125 -0.01 -4.58 13.95
CA ALA A 125 0.51 -4.94 15.27
C ALA A 125 1.76 -4.13 15.63
N ASP A 126 2.68 -3.96 14.67
CA ASP A 126 3.87 -3.14 14.88
C ASP A 126 3.52 -1.67 15.16
N ASN A 127 2.41 -1.15 14.60
CA ASN A 127 1.97 0.24 14.79
C ASN A 127 1.19 0.49 16.07
N VAL A 128 0.69 -0.54 16.75
CA VAL A 128 0.10 -0.38 18.07
C VAL A 128 1.24 -0.29 19.07
N THR A 129 1.65 0.92 19.42
CA THR A 129 2.46 1.13 20.62
C THR A 129 1.65 0.57 21.79
N PRO A 130 2.11 -0.43 22.55
CA PRO A 130 1.39 -0.87 23.74
C PRO A 130 1.32 0.32 24.69
N GLU A 131 0.13 0.87 24.91
CA GLU A 131 -0.09 1.79 26.02
C GLU A 131 0.04 0.97 27.30
N LEU A 132 1.25 1.00 27.89
CA LEU A 132 1.47 0.58 29.26
C LEU A 132 0.69 1.56 30.14
N ARG A 133 -0.45 1.12 30.66
CA ARG A 133 -1.18 1.79 31.74
C ARG A 133 -0.99 1.02 33.04
#